data_AF-A0A8H4XTH2-F1
#
_entry.id   AF-A0A8H4XTH2-F1
#
_cell.length_a   1.000
_cell.length_b   1.000
_cell.length_c   1.000
_cell.angle_alpha   90.00
_cell.angle_beta   90.00
_cell.angle_gamma   90.00
#
_symmetry.space_group_name_H-M   'P 1'
#
loop_
_entity.id
_entity.type
_entity.pdbx_description
1 polymer ?
#
loop_
_entity_poly.entity_id
_entity_poly.type
_entity_poly.pdbx_seq_one_letter_code
_entity_poly.pdbx_strand_id
1 'polypeptide(L)'
;MPPLPGFSDNPLRNRDDFIAAAIALVRPLHRHFSPSKATIRLAHSTGAHFDEGAARLEGFARPLWVVATLLNSLKYDDGHARGPLIESLAKPWIEGICTGTDQNHHEYWGTIQDGDQRMVEAEVIACALLFAPKYFFQSLEERYKANIIAWLRQMNGKWMTTNNWRWFRIFTNLALILVAGIPKDELQREIDSDMAILDTFDIGEGWSSDGPWLTAEQEAEEEWESARTGRYDKIGIGRQADYYSGSFAIQFSQMLYSRFAAELDPKRADTYRQRSREYGATFWRYFDANGQFS
;
A
#
# COMPACT_ATOMS: atom_id res chain seq x y z
N MET A 1 19.02 13.41 -12.22
CA MET A 1 17.99 13.03 -13.22
C MET A 1 17.61 14.28 -14.01
N PRO A 2 17.41 14.21 -15.34
CA PRO A 2 16.90 15.34 -16.10
C PRO A 2 15.48 15.72 -15.63
N PRO A 3 15.08 17.00 -15.73
CA PRO A 3 13.72 17.43 -15.41
C PRO A 3 12.71 16.67 -16.29
N LEU A 4 11.57 16.28 -15.71
CA LEU A 4 10.50 15.57 -16.39
C LEU A 4 9.41 16.58 -16.81
N PRO A 5 9.24 16.85 -18.12
CA PRO A 5 8.21 17.78 -18.58
C PRO A 5 6.80 17.35 -18.16
N GLY A 6 5.98 18.30 -17.71
CA GLY A 6 4.66 18.07 -17.13
C GLY A 6 4.67 17.70 -15.64
N PHE A 7 5.84 17.43 -15.05
CA PHE A 7 6.02 17.16 -13.63
C PHE A 7 6.96 18.16 -12.95
N SER A 8 8.20 18.27 -13.41
CA SER A 8 9.22 19.15 -12.80
C SER A 8 8.94 20.65 -13.00
N ASP A 9 8.19 20.99 -14.03
CA ASP A 9 7.73 22.34 -14.39
C ASP A 9 6.25 22.58 -14.01
N ASN A 10 5.64 21.65 -13.27
CA ASN A 10 4.23 21.71 -12.90
C ASN A 10 4.02 22.51 -11.61
N PRO A 11 3.09 23.49 -11.57
CA PRO A 11 2.87 24.32 -10.39
C PRO A 11 2.16 23.62 -9.23
N LEU A 12 1.50 22.47 -9.46
CA LEU A 12 0.81 21.63 -8.45
C LEU A 12 -0.19 22.41 -7.57
N ARG A 13 -0.94 23.35 -8.15
CA ARG A 13 -1.86 24.24 -7.40
C ARG A 13 -3.28 23.72 -7.34
N ASN A 14 -3.70 22.96 -8.35
CA ASN A 14 -5.08 22.53 -8.49
C ASN A 14 -5.18 21.07 -8.99
N ARG A 15 -6.40 20.54 -9.03
CA ARG A 15 -6.67 19.14 -9.45
C ARG A 15 -6.10 18.82 -10.83
N ASP A 16 -6.22 19.73 -11.80
CA ASP A 16 -5.75 19.51 -13.16
C ASP A 16 -4.23 19.47 -13.25
N ASP A 17 -3.56 20.31 -12.47
CA ASP A 17 -2.10 20.29 -12.29
C ASP A 17 -1.64 18.92 -11.77
N PHE A 18 -2.29 18.39 -10.73
CA PHE A 18 -1.98 17.06 -10.18
C PHE A 18 -2.24 15.92 -11.17
N ILE A 19 -3.34 15.97 -11.93
CA ILE A 19 -3.61 14.98 -12.98
C ILE A 19 -2.54 15.03 -14.08
N ALA A 20 -2.14 16.22 -14.51
CA ALA A 20 -1.08 16.39 -15.52
C ALA A 20 0.27 15.83 -15.01
N ALA A 21 0.63 16.14 -13.77
CA ALA A 21 1.83 15.62 -13.11
C ALA A 21 1.82 14.09 -12.99
N ALA A 22 0.70 13.51 -12.57
CA ALA A 22 0.52 12.07 -12.47
C ALA A 22 0.67 11.37 -13.83
N ILE A 23 0.05 11.93 -14.89
CA ILE A 23 0.19 11.40 -16.25
C ILE A 23 1.65 11.50 -16.73
N ALA A 24 2.35 12.60 -16.43
CA ALA A 24 3.74 12.80 -16.79
C ALA A 24 4.68 11.78 -16.10
N LEU A 25 4.40 11.41 -14.84
CA LEU A 25 5.14 10.38 -14.10
C LEU A 25 4.94 8.97 -14.66
N VAL A 26 3.71 8.60 -14.97
CA VAL A 26 3.34 7.22 -15.34
C VAL A 26 3.70 6.92 -16.79
N ARG A 27 3.51 7.88 -17.71
CA ARG A 27 3.66 7.67 -19.14
C ARG A 27 5.04 7.11 -19.56
N PRO A 28 6.18 7.59 -19.04
CA PRO A 28 7.49 7.04 -19.38
C PRO A 28 7.67 5.56 -19.02
N LEU A 29 6.89 5.02 -18.08
CA LEU A 29 6.98 3.63 -17.66
C LEU A 29 6.48 2.65 -18.74
N HIS A 30 5.67 3.12 -19.70
CA HIS A 30 5.09 2.28 -20.75
C HIS A 30 6.14 1.53 -21.58
N ARG A 31 7.33 2.13 -21.76
CA ARG A 31 8.44 1.53 -22.52
C ARG A 31 9.19 0.43 -21.75
N HIS A 32 8.89 0.26 -20.46
CA HIS A 32 9.61 -0.62 -19.54
C HIS A 32 8.82 -1.86 -19.14
N PHE A 33 7.59 -2.01 -19.63
CA PHE A 33 6.80 -3.22 -19.40
C PHE A 33 7.44 -4.44 -20.06
N SER A 34 7.32 -5.58 -19.39
CA SER A 34 7.55 -6.89 -20.00
C SER A 34 6.61 -7.13 -21.20
N PRO A 35 6.90 -8.11 -22.07
CA PRO A 35 6.06 -8.42 -23.22
C PRO A 35 4.59 -8.62 -22.84
N SER A 36 4.32 -9.32 -21.74
CA SER A 36 2.96 -9.64 -21.26
C SER A 36 2.44 -8.67 -20.19
N LYS A 37 3.13 -7.55 -20.01
CA LYS A 37 2.78 -6.41 -19.12
C LYS A 37 2.74 -6.71 -17.62
N ALA A 38 3.13 -7.90 -17.18
CA ALA A 38 3.08 -8.25 -15.75
C ALA A 38 4.17 -7.58 -14.91
N THR A 39 5.26 -7.09 -15.51
CA THR A 39 6.37 -6.49 -14.76
C THR A 39 6.89 -5.22 -15.44
N ILE A 40 7.54 -4.35 -14.67
CA ILE A 40 8.24 -3.17 -15.19
C ILE A 40 9.71 -3.25 -14.77
N ARG A 41 10.63 -3.11 -15.74
CA ARG A 41 12.07 -3.11 -15.47
C ARG A 41 12.69 -1.76 -15.87
N LEU A 42 13.05 -0.97 -14.87
CA LEU A 42 13.88 0.22 -15.05
C LEU A 42 15.35 -0.21 -15.16
N ALA A 43 16.09 0.30 -16.14
CA ALA A 43 17.44 -0.17 -16.41
C ALA A 43 18.45 0.34 -15.34
N HIS A 44 19.06 -0.62 -14.63
CA HIS A 44 20.28 -0.61 -13.80
C HIS A 44 20.20 -0.31 -12.29
N SER A 45 20.46 -1.36 -11.50
CA SER A 45 21.51 -1.38 -10.48
C SER A 45 22.20 -2.75 -10.55
N THR A 46 23.50 -2.76 -10.78
CA THR A 46 24.37 -3.95 -10.77
C THR A 46 24.55 -4.46 -9.34
N GLY A 47 24.35 -5.76 -9.14
CA GLY A 47 24.94 -6.50 -8.01
C GLY A 47 24.10 -6.58 -6.73
N ALA A 48 23.20 -7.57 -6.67
CA ALA A 48 22.97 -8.45 -5.52
C ALA A 48 21.92 -9.50 -5.92
N HIS A 49 22.14 -10.76 -5.54
CA HIS A 49 21.21 -11.88 -5.72
C HIS A 49 19.99 -11.77 -4.78
N PHE A 50 19.19 -10.72 -4.91
CA PHE A 50 17.84 -10.71 -4.31
C PHE A 50 16.82 -11.19 -5.35
N ASP A 51 15.71 -11.76 -4.88
CA ASP A 51 14.64 -12.35 -5.70
C ASP A 51 14.22 -11.41 -6.82
N GLU A 52 14.75 -11.66 -8.01
CA GLU A 52 14.47 -10.91 -9.22
C GLU A 52 12.97 -10.85 -9.53
N GLY A 53 12.17 -11.83 -9.08
CA GLY A 53 10.72 -11.83 -9.21
C GLY A 53 10.04 -10.75 -8.35
N ALA A 54 10.42 -10.65 -7.08
CA ALA A 54 9.89 -9.63 -6.17
C ALA A 54 10.27 -8.21 -6.58
N ALA A 55 11.53 -7.99 -6.98
CA ALA A 55 11.98 -6.67 -7.47
C ALA A 55 11.27 -6.23 -8.77
N ARG A 56 10.91 -7.19 -9.63
CA ARG A 56 10.14 -6.92 -10.86
C ARG A 56 8.67 -6.61 -10.58
N LEU A 57 8.07 -7.26 -9.57
CA LEU A 57 6.73 -6.93 -9.10
C LEU A 57 6.69 -5.53 -8.51
N GLU A 58 7.67 -5.15 -7.69
CA GLU A 58 7.79 -3.82 -7.10
C GLU A 58 7.70 -2.71 -8.16
N GLY A 59 8.49 -2.84 -9.23
CA GLY A 59 8.50 -1.87 -10.33
C GLY A 59 7.14 -1.72 -11.03
N PHE A 60 6.33 -2.78 -11.06
CA PHE A 60 4.98 -2.78 -11.61
C PHE A 60 3.95 -2.23 -10.63
N ALA A 61 4.01 -2.67 -9.37
CA ALA A 61 3.00 -2.45 -8.36
C ALA A 61 3.02 -1.01 -7.85
N ARG A 62 4.19 -0.43 -7.51
CA ARG A 62 4.26 0.92 -6.92
C ARG A 62 3.60 2.03 -7.77
N PRO A 63 3.74 2.05 -9.12
CA PRO A 63 2.99 2.98 -9.96
C PRO A 63 1.46 2.88 -9.84
N LEU A 64 0.90 1.75 -9.40
CA LEU A 64 -0.55 1.58 -9.26
C LEU A 64 -1.17 2.58 -8.27
N TRP A 65 -0.43 3.08 -7.29
CA TRP A 65 -0.92 4.17 -6.43
C TRP A 65 -1.38 5.38 -7.25
N VAL A 66 -0.62 5.73 -8.29
CA VAL A 66 -0.94 6.84 -9.20
C VAL A 66 -1.97 6.41 -10.25
N VAL A 67 -1.81 5.23 -10.84
CA VAL A 67 -2.71 4.75 -11.91
C VAL A 67 -4.14 4.56 -11.39
N ALA A 68 -4.31 3.94 -10.22
CA ALA A 68 -5.64 3.68 -9.65
C ALA A 68 -6.32 4.97 -9.18
N THR A 69 -5.56 5.93 -8.64
CA THR A 69 -6.11 7.23 -8.24
C THR A 69 -6.46 8.10 -9.46
N LEU A 70 -5.69 8.02 -10.56
CA LEU A 70 -6.07 8.63 -11.85
C LEU A 70 -7.39 8.05 -12.37
N LEU A 71 -7.55 6.73 -12.40
CA LEU A 71 -8.82 6.09 -12.79
C LEU A 71 -9.97 6.48 -11.85
N ASN A 72 -9.73 6.51 -10.54
CA ASN A 72 -10.74 6.94 -9.57
C ASN A 72 -11.11 8.42 -9.76
N SER A 73 -10.19 9.26 -10.21
CA SER A 73 -10.44 10.68 -10.46
C SER A 73 -11.50 10.92 -11.54
N LEU A 74 -11.68 9.98 -12.47
CA LEU A 74 -12.67 10.07 -13.55
C LEU A 74 -14.12 10.16 -13.04
N LYS A 75 -14.40 9.68 -11.82
CA LYS A 75 -15.72 9.82 -11.16
C LYS A 75 -16.10 11.29 -10.90
N TYR A 76 -15.12 12.18 -10.94
CA TYR A 76 -15.24 13.60 -10.65
C TYR A 76 -14.82 14.47 -11.86
N ASP A 77 -14.73 13.88 -13.06
CA ASP A 77 -14.34 14.58 -14.29
C ASP A 77 -15.57 15.00 -15.10
N ASP A 78 -16.11 16.17 -14.76
CA ASP A 78 -17.26 16.75 -15.48
C ASP A 78 -16.85 17.05 -16.93
N GLY A 79 -17.34 16.23 -17.86
CA GLY A 79 -17.07 16.36 -19.30
C GLY A 79 -16.18 15.28 -19.91
N HIS A 80 -15.64 14.34 -19.11
CA HIS A 80 -14.91 13.14 -19.57
C HIS A 80 -13.75 13.39 -20.57
N ALA A 81 -13.25 14.62 -20.71
CA ALA A 81 -12.31 14.98 -21.76
C ALA A 81 -10.98 14.21 -21.64
N ARG A 82 -10.62 13.79 -20.42
CA ARG A 82 -9.38 13.04 -20.13
C ARG A 82 -9.61 11.53 -19.98
N GLY A 83 -10.87 11.07 -20.01
CA GLY A 83 -11.24 9.67 -19.84
C GLY A 83 -10.47 8.71 -20.76
N PRO A 84 -10.56 8.87 -22.10
CA PRO A 84 -9.86 8.00 -23.04
C PRO A 84 -8.34 7.97 -22.85
N LEU A 85 -7.74 9.11 -22.48
CA LEU A 85 -6.31 9.20 -22.21
C LEU A 85 -5.92 8.41 -20.96
N ILE A 86 -6.64 8.60 -19.85
CA ILE A 86 -6.37 7.93 -18.57
C ILE A 86 -6.62 6.43 -18.68
N GLU A 87 -7.70 6.01 -19.36
CA GLU A 87 -7.99 4.60 -19.61
C GLU A 87 -6.92 3.94 -20.49
N SER A 88 -6.48 4.61 -21.56
CA SER A 88 -5.37 4.12 -22.39
C SER A 88 -4.04 4.06 -21.63
N LEU A 89 -3.80 4.99 -20.70
CA LEU A 89 -2.62 4.99 -19.84
C LEU A 89 -2.66 3.80 -18.88
N ALA A 90 -3.81 3.52 -18.27
CA ALA A 90 -3.97 2.46 -17.28
C ALA A 90 -4.04 1.04 -17.87
N LYS A 91 -4.39 0.90 -19.15
CA LYS A 91 -4.62 -0.39 -19.81
C LYS A 91 -3.51 -1.44 -19.58
N PRO A 92 -2.21 -1.12 -19.70
CA PRO A 92 -1.15 -2.11 -19.46
C PRO A 92 -1.09 -2.62 -18.00
N TRP A 93 -1.52 -1.83 -17.01
CA TRP A 93 -1.61 -2.28 -15.62
C TRP A 93 -2.78 -3.23 -15.40
N ILE A 94 -3.90 -2.98 -16.07
CA ILE A 94 -5.06 -3.89 -16.03
C ILE A 94 -4.66 -5.24 -16.63
N GLU A 95 -4.00 -5.24 -17.79
CA GLU A 95 -3.45 -6.44 -18.43
C GLU A 95 -2.41 -7.13 -17.53
N GLY A 96 -1.52 -6.35 -16.91
CA GLY A 96 -0.46 -6.86 -16.06
C GLY A 96 -0.94 -7.56 -14.79
N ILE A 97 -2.00 -7.08 -14.13
CA ILE A 97 -2.59 -7.76 -12.98
C ILE A 97 -3.18 -9.12 -13.39
N CYS A 98 -3.89 -9.16 -14.53
CA CYS A 98 -4.45 -10.40 -15.07
C CYS A 98 -3.36 -11.44 -15.36
N THR A 99 -2.26 -11.01 -15.99
CA THR A 99 -1.12 -11.87 -16.33
C THR A 99 -0.34 -12.30 -15.09
N GLY A 100 -0.04 -11.35 -14.20
CA GLY A 100 0.84 -11.56 -13.05
C GLY A 100 0.23 -12.42 -11.94
N THR A 101 -1.10 -12.52 -11.90
CA THR A 101 -1.83 -13.40 -10.97
C THR A 101 -2.12 -14.79 -11.53
N ASP A 102 -1.85 -15.03 -12.83
CA ASP A 102 -2.04 -16.34 -13.46
C ASP A 102 -0.85 -17.26 -13.17
N GLN A 103 -1.05 -18.25 -12.29
CA GLN A 103 -0.03 -19.24 -11.90
C GLN A 103 0.51 -20.09 -13.06
N ASN A 104 -0.21 -20.17 -14.18
CA ASN A 104 0.20 -20.94 -15.35
C ASN A 104 0.98 -20.08 -16.36
N HIS A 105 1.03 -18.77 -16.15
CA HIS A 105 1.71 -17.84 -17.05
C HIS A 105 3.19 -17.73 -16.70
N HIS A 106 4.05 -17.62 -17.72
CA HIS A 106 5.51 -17.52 -17.51
C HIS A 106 5.96 -16.23 -16.80
N GLU A 107 5.13 -15.19 -16.83
CA GLU A 107 5.32 -13.94 -16.05
C GLU A 107 4.51 -13.91 -14.74
N TYR A 108 4.07 -15.08 -14.22
CA TYR A 108 3.46 -15.18 -12.89
C TYR A 108 4.36 -14.54 -11.83
N TRP A 109 3.79 -13.76 -10.92
CA TRP A 109 4.54 -13.09 -9.86
C TRP A 109 5.12 -14.03 -8.82
N GLY A 110 4.67 -15.28 -8.78
CA GLY A 110 5.07 -16.26 -7.79
C GLY A 110 4.13 -16.26 -6.58
N THR A 111 4.34 -17.26 -5.73
CA THR A 111 3.56 -17.46 -4.50
C THR A 111 4.06 -16.58 -3.37
N ILE A 112 3.16 -16.07 -2.54
CA ILE A 112 3.52 -15.29 -1.35
C ILE A 112 4.03 -16.22 -0.24
N GLN A 113 5.26 -15.98 0.24
CA GLN A 113 5.88 -16.71 1.36
C GLN A 113 5.86 -15.89 2.66
N ASP A 114 6.27 -16.50 3.78
CA ASP A 114 6.36 -15.80 5.07
C ASP A 114 7.36 -14.65 5.01
N GLY A 115 6.95 -13.44 5.42
CA GLY A 115 7.82 -12.25 5.38
C GLY A 115 8.27 -11.83 3.98
N ASP A 116 7.53 -12.21 2.93
CA ASP A 116 7.89 -11.96 1.53
C ASP A 116 7.59 -10.52 1.11
N GLN A 117 8.48 -9.89 0.34
CA GLN A 117 8.29 -8.58 -0.27
C GLN A 117 6.99 -8.49 -1.10
N ARG A 118 6.53 -9.60 -1.70
CA ARG A 118 5.24 -9.67 -2.40
C ARG A 118 4.06 -9.25 -1.52
N MET A 119 4.16 -9.37 -0.20
CA MET A 119 3.13 -8.88 0.73
C MET A 119 2.99 -7.36 0.69
N VAL A 120 4.11 -6.63 0.56
CA VAL A 120 4.11 -5.17 0.41
C VAL A 120 3.38 -4.80 -0.88
N GLU A 121 3.73 -5.47 -1.97
CA GLU A 121 3.17 -5.15 -3.28
C GLU A 121 1.69 -5.58 -3.42
N ALA A 122 1.27 -6.61 -2.67
CA ALA A 122 -0.13 -7.03 -2.58
C ALA A 122 -1.04 -5.95 -1.99
N GLU A 123 -0.56 -5.16 -1.03
CA GLU A 123 -1.29 -3.98 -0.53
C GLU A 123 -1.63 -3.02 -1.66
N VAL A 124 -0.64 -2.72 -2.50
CA VAL A 124 -0.78 -1.75 -3.58
C VAL A 124 -1.78 -2.23 -4.63
N ILE A 125 -1.74 -3.54 -4.95
CA ILE A 125 -2.72 -4.18 -5.82
C ILE A 125 -4.13 -4.13 -5.18
N ALA A 126 -4.26 -4.44 -3.89
CA ALA A 126 -5.52 -4.36 -3.16
C ALA A 126 -6.09 -2.93 -3.15
N CYS A 127 -5.24 -1.93 -2.94
CA CYS A 127 -5.64 -0.53 -3.03
C CYS A 127 -6.06 -0.13 -4.44
N ALA A 128 -5.41 -0.66 -5.48
CA ALA A 128 -5.83 -0.44 -6.86
C ALA A 128 -7.26 -0.96 -7.12
N LEU A 129 -7.56 -2.16 -6.61
CA LEU A 129 -8.91 -2.73 -6.63
C LEU A 129 -9.92 -1.85 -5.87
N LEU A 130 -9.56 -1.35 -4.68
CA LEU A 130 -10.43 -0.51 -3.85
C LEU A 130 -10.71 0.87 -4.48
N PHE A 131 -9.72 1.50 -5.10
CA PHE A 131 -9.88 2.81 -5.75
C PHE A 131 -10.67 2.72 -7.06
N ALA A 132 -10.34 1.75 -7.91
CA ALA A 132 -10.87 1.64 -9.26
C ALA A 132 -11.43 0.23 -9.56
N PRO A 133 -12.42 -0.25 -8.77
CA PRO A 133 -12.92 -1.63 -8.85
C PRO A 133 -13.52 -1.97 -10.20
N LYS A 134 -14.16 -0.99 -10.87
CA LYS A 134 -14.68 -1.12 -12.24
C LYS A 134 -13.60 -1.65 -13.20
N TYR A 135 -12.39 -1.11 -13.12
CA TYR A 135 -11.31 -1.37 -14.08
C TYR A 135 -10.45 -2.58 -13.68
N PHE A 136 -10.08 -2.67 -12.40
CA PHE A 136 -9.14 -3.70 -11.92
C PHE A 136 -9.82 -5.00 -11.46
N PHE A 137 -11.15 -5.08 -11.43
CA PHE A 137 -11.83 -6.31 -11.00
C PHE A 137 -13.17 -6.54 -11.70
N GLN A 138 -14.14 -5.65 -11.55
CA GLN A 138 -15.55 -5.90 -11.89
C GLN A 138 -15.76 -6.17 -13.39
N SER A 139 -15.05 -5.44 -14.27
CA SER A 139 -15.15 -5.61 -15.73
C SER A 139 -14.29 -6.73 -16.29
N LEU A 140 -13.51 -7.42 -15.45
CA LEU A 140 -12.64 -8.51 -15.89
C LEU A 140 -13.43 -9.80 -16.11
N GLU A 141 -12.89 -10.70 -16.92
CA GLU A 141 -13.42 -12.07 -17.05
C GLU A 141 -13.29 -12.83 -15.71
N GLU A 142 -14.20 -13.78 -15.47
CA GLU A 142 -14.26 -14.55 -14.22
C GLU A 142 -12.95 -15.29 -13.90
N ARG A 143 -12.22 -15.77 -14.92
CA ARG A 143 -10.90 -16.39 -14.74
C ARG A 143 -9.89 -15.44 -14.10
N TYR A 144 -9.88 -14.17 -14.49
CA TYR A 144 -8.94 -13.19 -13.96
C TYR A 144 -9.34 -12.77 -12.54
N LYS A 145 -10.64 -12.62 -12.29
CA LYS A 145 -11.16 -12.40 -10.92
C LYS A 145 -10.74 -13.53 -9.98
N ALA A 146 -10.91 -14.79 -10.40
CA ALA A 146 -10.52 -15.95 -9.63
C ALA A 146 -9.01 -15.98 -9.34
N ASN A 147 -8.18 -15.68 -10.33
CA ASN A 147 -6.72 -15.61 -10.16
C ASN A 147 -6.31 -14.51 -9.17
N ILE A 148 -6.90 -13.32 -9.28
CA ILE A 148 -6.63 -12.20 -8.36
C ILE A 148 -7.03 -12.55 -6.92
N ILE A 149 -8.23 -13.12 -6.74
CA ILE A 149 -8.70 -13.60 -5.43
C ILE A 149 -7.72 -14.64 -4.87
N ALA A 150 -7.36 -15.64 -5.68
CA ALA A 150 -6.47 -16.72 -5.26
C ALA A 150 -5.09 -16.21 -4.85
N TRP A 151 -4.54 -15.25 -5.60
CA TRP A 151 -3.24 -14.65 -5.30
C TRP A 151 -3.27 -13.82 -4.01
N LEU A 152 -4.25 -12.91 -3.86
CA LEU A 152 -4.42 -12.09 -2.66
C LEU A 152 -4.69 -12.92 -1.40
N ARG A 153 -5.46 -14.01 -1.51
CA ARG A 153 -5.73 -14.92 -0.39
C ARG A 153 -4.48 -15.58 0.19
N GLN A 154 -3.39 -15.68 -0.57
CA GLN A 154 -2.14 -16.27 -0.09
C GLN A 154 -1.51 -15.49 1.08
N MET A 155 -1.89 -14.22 1.28
CA MET A 155 -1.43 -13.44 2.45
C MET A 155 -1.95 -13.98 3.77
N ASN A 156 -3.14 -14.59 3.79
CA ASN A 156 -3.78 -15.06 5.01
C ASN A 156 -3.10 -16.33 5.51
N GLY A 157 -2.91 -16.41 6.84
CA GLY A 157 -2.20 -17.54 7.47
C GLY A 157 -0.67 -17.50 7.32
N LYS A 158 -0.10 -16.50 6.64
CA LYS A 158 1.35 -16.30 6.57
C LYS A 158 1.87 -15.56 7.80
N TRP A 159 3.12 -15.79 8.17
CA TRP A 159 3.81 -14.94 9.12
C TRP A 159 4.15 -13.59 8.48
N MET A 160 4.11 -12.55 9.30
CA MET A 160 4.36 -11.17 8.93
C MET A 160 4.99 -10.44 10.12
N THR A 161 5.79 -9.42 9.86
CA THR A 161 6.40 -8.60 10.91
C THR A 161 5.32 -7.87 11.73
N THR A 162 5.59 -7.65 13.02
CA THR A 162 4.71 -6.92 13.94
C THR A 162 4.97 -5.41 13.85
N ASN A 163 4.79 -4.85 12.65
CA ASN A 163 4.96 -3.43 12.34
C ASN A 163 3.84 -2.98 11.38
N ASN A 164 4.05 -1.88 10.65
CA ASN A 164 3.12 -1.39 9.63
C ASN A 164 2.69 -2.44 8.57
N TRP A 165 3.42 -3.54 8.38
CA TRP A 165 3.05 -4.58 7.41
C TRP A 165 1.66 -5.17 7.66
N ARG A 166 1.17 -5.10 8.90
CA ARG A 166 -0.20 -5.50 9.25
C ARG A 166 -1.25 -4.81 8.38
N TRP A 167 -1.02 -3.55 8.00
CA TRP A 167 -1.89 -2.83 7.07
C TRP A 167 -1.99 -3.50 5.71
N PHE A 168 -0.93 -4.15 5.22
CA PHE A 168 -0.93 -4.80 3.92
C PHE A 168 -1.97 -5.93 3.86
N ARG A 169 -2.05 -6.74 4.92
CA ARG A 169 -3.07 -7.80 5.02
C ARG A 169 -4.46 -7.23 5.25
N ILE A 170 -4.58 -6.15 6.04
CA ILE A 170 -5.86 -5.45 6.23
C ILE A 170 -6.41 -4.96 4.89
N PHE A 171 -5.65 -4.23 4.08
CA PHE A 171 -6.13 -3.72 2.80
C PHE A 171 -6.43 -4.83 1.80
N THR A 172 -5.62 -5.89 1.79
CA THR A 172 -5.89 -7.08 0.99
C THR A 172 -7.23 -7.72 1.36
N ASN A 173 -7.50 -7.91 2.65
CA ASN A 173 -8.78 -8.47 3.09
C ASN A 173 -9.95 -7.51 2.85
N LEU A 174 -9.76 -6.19 2.97
CA LEU A 174 -10.77 -5.20 2.58
C LEU A 174 -11.11 -5.29 1.09
N ALA A 175 -10.11 -5.42 0.21
CA ALA A 175 -10.36 -5.58 -1.22
C ALA A 175 -11.11 -6.90 -1.52
N LEU A 176 -10.74 -8.00 -0.86
CA LEU A 176 -11.45 -9.27 -0.99
C LEU A 176 -12.93 -9.16 -0.56
N ILE A 177 -13.23 -8.43 0.51
CA ILE A 177 -14.60 -8.24 1.00
C ILE A 177 -15.38 -7.26 0.09
N LEU A 178 -14.87 -6.04 -0.06
CA LEU A 178 -15.62 -4.92 -0.63
C LEU A 178 -15.66 -4.96 -2.17
N VAL A 179 -14.67 -5.59 -2.81
CA VAL A 179 -14.57 -5.63 -4.27
C VAL A 179 -14.86 -7.02 -4.81
N ALA A 180 -14.28 -8.06 -4.19
CA ALA A 180 -14.44 -9.44 -4.65
C ALA A 180 -15.66 -10.17 -4.05
N GLY A 181 -16.33 -9.58 -3.07
CA GLY A 181 -17.55 -10.15 -2.47
C GLY A 181 -17.29 -11.38 -1.60
N ILE A 182 -16.05 -11.56 -1.11
CA ILE A 182 -15.74 -12.63 -0.16
C ILE A 182 -16.46 -12.32 1.18
N PRO A 183 -17.20 -13.29 1.75
CA PRO A 183 -17.87 -13.11 3.04
C PRO A 183 -16.89 -12.66 4.13
N LYS A 184 -17.30 -11.65 4.90
CA LYS A 184 -16.46 -11.03 5.95
C LYS A 184 -16.03 -12.06 6.99
N ASP A 185 -16.92 -12.98 7.36
CA ASP A 185 -16.69 -14.02 8.37
C ASP A 185 -15.54 -14.96 8.01
N GLU A 186 -15.29 -15.19 6.71
CA GLU A 186 -14.14 -16.00 6.26
C GLU A 186 -12.79 -15.33 6.56
N LEU A 187 -12.75 -14.00 6.67
CA LEU A 187 -11.52 -13.22 6.81
C LEU A 187 -11.42 -12.49 8.17
N GLN A 188 -12.51 -12.51 8.95
CA GLN A 188 -12.67 -11.76 10.19
C GLN A 188 -11.56 -12.06 11.21
N ARG A 189 -11.18 -13.34 11.35
CA ARG A 189 -10.15 -13.76 12.29
C ARG A 189 -8.78 -13.13 11.98
N GLU A 190 -8.39 -13.09 10.70
CA GLU A 190 -7.12 -12.48 10.29
C GLU A 190 -7.17 -10.95 10.49
N ILE A 191 -8.29 -10.32 10.10
CA ILE A 191 -8.51 -8.88 10.29
C ILE A 191 -8.43 -8.50 11.78
N ASP A 192 -9.11 -9.23 12.66
CA ASP A 192 -9.13 -8.95 14.09
C ASP A 192 -7.75 -9.13 14.72
N SER A 193 -7.02 -10.16 14.30
CA SER A 193 -5.66 -10.41 14.77
C SER A 193 -4.70 -9.28 14.41
N ASP A 194 -4.74 -8.80 13.16
CA ASP A 194 -3.87 -7.71 12.72
C ASP A 194 -4.32 -6.37 13.31
N MET A 195 -5.63 -6.12 13.45
CA MET A 195 -6.16 -4.93 14.11
C MET A 195 -5.76 -4.86 15.58
N ALA A 196 -5.79 -5.97 16.30
CA ALA A 196 -5.34 -6.01 17.69
C ALA A 196 -3.87 -5.59 17.84
N ILE A 197 -3.01 -5.96 16.88
CA ILE A 197 -1.61 -5.50 16.86
C ILE A 197 -1.54 -4.00 16.52
N LEU A 198 -2.24 -3.56 15.47
CA LEU A 198 -2.27 -2.15 15.06
C LEU A 198 -2.80 -1.22 16.15
N ASP A 199 -3.72 -1.70 16.99
CA ASP A 199 -4.26 -0.94 18.11
C ASP A 199 -3.20 -0.67 19.20
N THR A 200 -2.15 -1.50 19.29
CA THR A 200 -1.01 -1.26 20.21
C THR A 200 -0.07 -0.15 19.75
N PHE A 201 -0.24 0.36 18.53
CA PHE A 201 0.61 1.40 17.98
C PHE A 201 0.13 2.80 18.37
N ASP A 202 -1.09 2.94 18.90
CA ASP A 202 -1.62 4.23 19.34
C ASP A 202 -0.88 4.71 20.59
N ILE A 203 -0.24 5.87 20.50
CA ILE A 203 0.46 6.51 21.61
C ILE A 203 -0.26 7.75 22.13
N GLY A 204 -1.44 8.07 21.59
CA GLY A 204 -2.28 9.19 22.00
C GLY A 204 -2.04 10.48 21.20
N GLU A 205 -2.94 11.45 21.39
CA GLU A 205 -2.93 12.76 20.70
C GLU A 205 -2.86 12.65 19.16
N GLY A 206 -3.43 11.58 18.61
CA GLY A 206 -3.42 11.27 17.19
C GLY A 206 -2.12 10.64 16.68
N TRP A 207 -1.08 10.46 17.50
CA TRP A 207 0.19 9.87 17.07
C TRP A 207 0.20 8.34 17.13
N SER A 208 1.06 7.72 16.34
CA SER A 208 1.27 6.26 16.36
C SER A 208 2.74 5.87 16.20
N SER A 209 3.15 4.74 16.75
CA SER A 209 4.47 4.13 16.56
C SER A 209 4.53 3.18 15.35
N ASP A 210 5.73 2.75 14.94
CA ASP A 210 5.92 1.75 13.86
C ASP A 210 5.76 0.29 14.31
N GLY A 211 5.45 0.07 15.58
CA GLY A 211 5.41 -1.24 16.21
C GLY A 211 4.80 -1.14 17.61
N PRO A 212 4.63 -2.27 18.32
CA PRO A 212 4.04 -2.26 19.66
C PRO A 212 4.77 -1.29 20.59
N TRP A 213 4.03 -0.43 21.27
CA TRP A 213 4.62 0.50 22.23
C TRP A 213 4.95 -0.23 23.53
N LEU A 214 6.23 -0.58 23.72
CA LEU A 214 6.71 -1.29 24.91
C LEU A 214 6.78 -0.38 26.14
N THR A 215 6.53 -0.96 27.32
CA THR A 215 6.89 -0.32 28.59
C THR A 215 8.41 -0.31 28.77
N ALA A 216 8.94 0.54 29.67
CA ALA A 216 10.37 0.59 29.95
C ALA A 216 10.92 -0.76 30.49
N GLU A 217 10.08 -1.53 31.19
CA GLU A 217 10.43 -2.86 31.69
C GLU A 217 10.52 -3.89 30.56
N GLN A 218 9.56 -3.86 29.62
CA GLN A 218 9.54 -4.74 28.44
C GLN A 218 10.69 -4.44 27.49
N GLU A 219 11.03 -3.16 27.30
CA GLU A 219 12.18 -2.72 26.52
C GLU A 219 13.50 -3.25 27.12
N ALA A 220 13.67 -3.12 28.45
CA ALA A 220 14.85 -3.64 29.14
C ALA A 220 14.96 -5.18 29.08
N GLU A 221 13.84 -5.89 29.16
CA GLU A 221 13.79 -7.35 29.02
C GLU A 221 14.17 -7.80 27.60
N GLU A 222 13.70 -7.06 26.59
CA GLU A 222 14.02 -7.33 25.19
C GLU A 222 15.47 -7.00 24.83
N GLU A 223 16.01 -5.89 25.34
CA GLU A 223 17.43 -5.55 25.20
C GLU A 223 18.31 -6.65 25.81
N TRP A 224 17.94 -7.14 27.00
CA TRP A 224 18.66 -8.21 27.66
C TRP A 224 18.60 -9.53 26.87
N GLU A 225 17.42 -9.93 26.41
CA GLU A 225 17.24 -11.13 25.59
C GLU A 225 17.96 -11.02 24.23
N SER A 226 17.93 -9.86 23.59
CA SER A 226 18.62 -9.59 22.32
C SER A 226 20.13 -9.65 22.50
N ALA A 227 20.66 -9.03 23.57
CA ALA A 227 22.08 -9.11 23.92
C ALA A 227 22.52 -10.54 24.25
N ARG A 228 21.65 -11.33 24.90
CA ARG A 228 21.92 -12.72 25.27
C ARG A 228 21.87 -13.68 24.08
N THR A 229 20.94 -13.46 23.15
CA THR A 229 20.66 -14.40 22.05
C THR A 229 21.28 -13.99 20.71
N GLY A 230 21.76 -12.75 20.59
CA GLY A 230 22.25 -12.17 19.34
C GLY A 230 21.16 -12.01 18.26
N ARG A 231 19.89 -12.10 18.67
CA ARG A 231 18.73 -12.07 17.79
C ARG A 231 17.89 -10.83 18.09
N TYR A 232 17.82 -9.93 17.11
CA TYR A 232 17.03 -8.69 17.14
C TYR A 232 15.67 -8.85 16.42
N ASP A 233 15.21 -10.08 16.18
CA ASP A 233 14.10 -10.43 15.28
C ASP A 233 12.80 -10.81 16.01
N LYS A 234 12.80 -10.87 17.35
CA LYS A 234 11.72 -11.52 18.11
C LYS A 234 10.57 -10.64 18.58
N ILE A 235 10.73 -9.32 18.65
CA ILE A 235 9.71 -8.25 18.69
C ILE A 235 10.49 -6.96 18.33
N GLY A 236 9.81 -5.88 17.95
CA GLY A 236 10.43 -4.71 17.35
C GLY A 236 11.14 -3.84 18.38
N ILE A 237 12.37 -3.44 18.04
CA ILE A 237 13.18 -2.39 18.67
C ILE A 237 12.25 -1.29 19.23
N GLY A 238 12.28 -1.11 20.56
CA GLY A 238 11.35 -0.30 21.35
C GLY A 238 11.14 1.15 20.89
N ARG A 239 10.06 1.78 21.38
CA ARG A 239 9.69 3.22 21.24
C ARG A 239 10.11 3.93 19.93
N GLN A 240 10.05 3.26 18.79
CA GLN A 240 10.29 3.90 17.51
C GLN A 240 8.98 4.46 16.96
N ALA A 241 8.73 5.73 17.29
CA ALA A 241 7.89 6.61 16.48
C ALA A 241 8.82 7.32 15.48
N ASP A 242 9.29 6.59 14.46
CA ASP A 242 10.08 7.24 13.42
C ASP A 242 9.16 8.14 12.56
N TYR A 243 9.74 9.19 11.96
CA TYR A 243 8.99 10.15 11.15
C TYR A 243 8.29 9.50 9.94
N TYR A 244 8.77 8.35 9.46
CA TYR A 244 8.17 7.71 8.28
C TYR A 244 6.92 6.91 8.65
N SER A 245 7.00 6.12 9.71
CA SER A 245 5.95 5.25 10.24
C SER A 245 4.84 6.01 10.93
N GLY A 246 5.17 6.83 11.93
CA GLY A 246 4.20 7.51 12.77
C GLY A 246 3.51 8.68 12.08
N SER A 247 4.20 9.34 11.15
CA SER A 247 3.70 10.56 10.49
C SER A 247 3.07 10.31 9.11
N PHE A 248 3.60 9.35 8.33
CA PHE A 248 3.15 9.13 6.95
C PHE A 248 2.50 7.77 6.74
N ALA A 249 3.17 6.66 7.05
CA ALA A 249 2.67 5.33 6.70
C ALA A 249 1.41 4.95 7.51
N ILE A 250 1.45 5.06 8.84
CA ILE A 250 0.32 4.68 9.70
C ILE A 250 -0.84 5.65 9.54
N GLN A 251 -0.58 6.96 9.53
CA GLN A 251 -1.63 7.98 9.32
C GLN A 251 -2.30 7.84 7.95
N PHE A 252 -1.52 7.65 6.89
CA PHE A 252 -2.07 7.43 5.56
C PHE A 252 -2.93 6.17 5.51
N SER A 253 -2.46 5.07 6.12
CA SER A 253 -3.21 3.81 6.19
C SER A 253 -4.51 3.97 6.98
N GLN A 254 -4.49 4.63 8.15
CA GLN A 254 -5.71 4.90 8.92
C GLN A 254 -6.71 5.75 8.13
N MET A 255 -6.24 6.73 7.34
CA MET A 255 -7.08 7.55 6.47
C MET A 255 -7.66 6.78 5.28
N LEU A 256 -6.86 5.92 4.64
CA LEU A 256 -7.34 5.01 3.59
C LEU A 256 -8.38 4.02 4.15
N TYR A 257 -8.12 3.43 5.32
CA TYR A 257 -9.06 2.55 6.00
C TYR A 257 -10.38 3.28 6.27
N SER A 258 -10.31 4.49 6.82
CA SER A 258 -11.48 5.33 7.08
C SER A 258 -12.28 5.68 5.83
N ARG A 259 -11.63 5.70 4.66
CA ARG A 259 -12.29 5.94 3.37
C ARG A 259 -12.99 4.67 2.87
N PHE A 260 -12.31 3.52 2.89
CA PHE A 260 -12.82 2.29 2.28
C PHE A 260 -13.75 1.50 3.21
N ALA A 261 -13.40 1.40 4.49
CA ALA A 261 -14.10 0.59 5.47
C ALA A 261 -15.16 1.37 6.26
N ALA A 262 -15.52 2.59 5.85
CA ALA A 262 -16.47 3.45 6.56
C ALA A 262 -17.81 2.77 6.86
N GLU A 263 -18.32 1.97 5.93
CA GLU A 263 -19.58 1.23 6.10
C GLU A 263 -19.38 -0.11 6.83
N LEU A 264 -18.19 -0.71 6.69
CA LEU A 264 -17.85 -2.03 7.24
C LEU A 264 -17.49 -1.99 8.73
N ASP A 265 -16.82 -0.91 9.15
CA ASP A 265 -16.39 -0.61 10.51
C ASP A 265 -16.47 0.91 10.78
N PRO A 266 -17.70 1.45 10.93
CA PRO A 266 -17.91 2.89 11.09
C PRO A 266 -17.25 3.45 12.35
N LYS A 267 -17.22 2.67 13.43
CA LYS A 267 -16.65 3.10 14.71
C LYS A 267 -15.14 3.33 14.58
N ARG A 268 -14.40 2.38 14.02
CA ARG A 268 -12.95 2.51 13.82
C ARG A 268 -12.62 3.59 12.81
N ALA A 269 -13.40 3.71 11.73
CA ALA A 269 -13.25 4.79 10.76
C ALA A 269 -13.40 6.17 11.41
N ASP A 270 -14.35 6.35 12.33
CA ASP A 270 -14.51 7.62 13.06
C ASP A 270 -13.35 7.88 14.03
N THR A 271 -12.87 6.86 14.74
CA THR A 271 -11.67 6.97 15.59
C THR A 271 -10.47 7.45 14.79
N TYR A 272 -10.20 6.84 13.62
CA TYR A 272 -9.08 7.20 12.77
C TYR A 272 -9.22 8.61 12.16
N ARG A 273 -10.43 9.03 11.77
CA ARG A 273 -10.67 10.43 11.36
C ARG A 273 -10.39 11.40 12.50
N GLN A 274 -10.76 11.05 13.73
CA GLN A 274 -10.49 11.88 14.90
C GLN A 274 -9.00 11.96 15.20
N ARG A 275 -8.28 10.84 15.21
CA ARG A 275 -6.81 10.80 15.35
C ARG A 275 -6.12 11.64 14.29
N SER A 276 -6.56 11.58 13.03
CA SER A 276 -6.02 12.41 11.96
C SER A 276 -6.20 13.91 12.20
N ARG A 277 -7.34 14.35 12.78
CA ARG A 277 -7.54 15.76 13.16
C ARG A 277 -6.61 16.20 14.29
N GLU A 278 -6.45 15.35 15.30
CA GLU A 278 -5.55 15.61 16.44
C GLU A 278 -4.10 15.71 15.97
N TYR A 279 -3.66 14.72 15.19
CA TYR A 279 -2.35 14.70 14.55
C TYR A 279 -2.12 15.96 13.71
N GLY A 280 -3.05 16.32 12.83
CA GLY A 280 -2.94 17.52 11.99
C GLY A 280 -2.86 18.83 12.78
N ALA A 281 -3.46 18.90 13.98
CA ALA A 281 -3.39 20.07 14.84
C ALA A 281 -2.01 20.24 15.50
N THR A 282 -1.26 19.15 15.70
CA THR A 282 0.05 19.16 16.35
C THR A 282 1.22 18.98 15.38
N PHE A 283 1.00 18.41 14.19
CA PHE A 283 2.07 18.02 13.26
C PHE A 283 3.00 19.16 12.87
N TRP A 284 2.49 20.38 12.71
CA TRP A 284 3.31 21.56 12.40
C TRP A 284 4.36 21.87 13.49
N ARG A 285 4.17 21.40 14.72
CA ARG A 285 5.10 21.56 15.84
C ARG A 285 6.25 20.56 15.82
N TYR A 286 6.15 19.51 14.99
CA TYR A 286 7.16 18.47 14.86
C TYR A 286 8.47 18.99 14.24
N PHE A 287 8.38 20.12 13.55
CA PHE A 287 9.51 20.86 13.02
C PHE A 287 9.68 22.15 13.82
N ASP A 288 10.90 22.44 14.27
CA ASP A 288 11.25 23.75 14.78
C ASP A 288 11.16 24.81 13.66
N ALA A 289 11.34 26.09 14.01
CA ALA A 289 11.31 27.19 13.04
C ALA A 289 12.36 27.07 11.92
N ASN A 290 13.33 26.16 12.04
CA ASN A 290 14.40 25.89 11.09
C ASN A 290 14.21 24.58 10.32
N GLY A 291 13.10 23.85 10.55
CA GLY A 291 12.83 22.56 9.90
C GLY A 291 13.58 21.37 10.52
N GLN A 292 14.13 21.50 11.73
CA GLN A 292 14.74 20.40 12.48
C GLN A 292 13.71 19.73 13.39
N PHE A 293 13.92 18.44 13.70
CA PHE A 293 13.08 17.73 14.67
C PHE A 293 13.19 18.37 16.04
N SER A 294 12.05 18.74 16.64
CA SER A 294 11.94 19.31 17.98
C SER A 294 12.03 18.27 19.09
#